data_AF-A0A067QVW0-F1
#
_entry.id   AF-A0A067QVW0-F1
#
_cell.length_a   1.000
_cell.length_b   1.000
_cell.length_c   1.000
_cell.angle_alpha   90.00
_cell.angle_beta   90.00
_cell.angle_gamma   90.00
#
_symmetry.space_group_name_H-M   'P 1'
#
loop_
_entity.id
_entity.type
_entity.pdbx_description
1 polymer ?
#
loop_
_entity_poly.entity_id
_entity_poly.type
_entity_poly.pdbx_seq_one_letter_code
_entity_poly.pdbx_strand_id
1 'polypeptide(L)'
;MSTLEPPVWLNKAFLESSLRAGYDDTLSIGNYDIKTATAKGDNYTSTMYRVTVETTGNKTFSVLIKYLLEAGKSGDMLRQSTAHLREATMLSVMLPKMTALLQDAMPGKFFPRSRNDKEGLLIMEDLSPLGFKMAKRQKGLDLSHCLLVMRKLGRFHATSVLIHQQDPDSMANFQTNLFIEHNNGNFSKLFAGLLRNAADEVETWPESSQYAGKIRAYAEDIVGCLRRVTARDDSAFNVLNHGDLWVNNMLFRYSKTGQPESMLFVDYQLCNYASPALDLQYFMNTSPTDDVRMRHTDTLLQVGQQQLTKNYSQL
;
A
#
# COMPACT_ATOMS: atom_id res chain seq x y z
N MET A 1 -23.34 -13.78 15.26
CA MET A 1 -22.56 -13.66 14.00
C MET A 1 -21.14 -13.31 14.39
N SER A 2 -20.24 -14.29 14.25
CA SER A 2 -19.03 -14.51 15.04
C SER A 2 -17.97 -13.43 14.86
N THR A 3 -17.38 -13.00 15.98
CA THR A 3 -15.97 -12.62 16.02
C THR A 3 -15.18 -13.74 15.35
N LEU A 4 -14.39 -13.46 14.32
CA LEU A 4 -13.52 -14.46 13.70
C LEU A 4 -12.55 -14.94 14.76
N GLU A 5 -12.84 -16.08 15.39
CA GLU A 5 -11.93 -16.69 16.36
C GLU A 5 -10.57 -16.92 15.68
N PRO A 6 -9.45 -16.65 16.38
CA PRO A 6 -8.14 -16.96 15.86
C PRO A 6 -8.06 -18.43 15.44
N PRO A 7 -7.43 -18.74 14.29
CA PRO A 7 -7.29 -20.12 13.86
C PRO A 7 -6.42 -20.89 14.87
N VAL A 8 -6.70 -22.18 15.04
CA VAL A 8 -6.03 -23.05 16.04
C VAL A 8 -4.51 -23.09 15.88
N TRP A 9 -4.01 -22.92 14.66
CA TRP A 9 -2.57 -22.88 14.37
C TRP A 9 -1.89 -21.61 14.88
N LEU A 10 -2.64 -20.51 15.10
CA LEU A 10 -2.11 -19.25 15.61
C LEU A 10 -2.01 -19.31 17.14
N ASN A 11 -1.05 -20.10 17.61
CA ASN A 11 -0.82 -20.39 19.02
C ASN A 11 0.63 -20.07 19.43
N LYS A 12 0.95 -20.24 20.72
CA LYS A 12 2.28 -19.98 21.28
C LYS A 12 3.42 -20.65 20.51
N ALA A 13 3.28 -21.92 20.14
CA ALA A 13 4.36 -22.66 19.47
C ALA A 13 4.66 -22.07 18.09
N PHE A 14 3.62 -21.75 17.32
CA PHE A 14 3.76 -21.05 16.05
C PHE A 14 4.40 -19.67 16.24
N LEU A 15 3.92 -18.88 17.21
CA LEU A 15 4.42 -17.52 17.46
C LEU A 15 5.89 -17.52 17.88
N GLU A 16 6.31 -18.44 18.75
CA GLU A 16 7.73 -18.56 19.14
C GLU A 16 8.61 -18.95 17.96
N SER A 17 8.22 -20.02 17.23
CA SER A 17 8.97 -20.48 16.06
C SER A 17 9.10 -19.36 15.03
N SER A 18 7.98 -18.71 14.73
CA SER A 18 7.95 -17.61 13.77
C SER A 18 8.79 -16.47 14.30
N LEU A 19 8.46 -15.84 15.42
CA LEU A 19 9.11 -14.60 15.87
C LEU A 19 10.60 -14.77 16.14
N ARG A 20 11.08 -15.96 16.55
CA ARG A 20 12.52 -16.23 16.66
C ARG A 20 13.28 -16.03 15.35
N ALA A 21 12.71 -16.48 14.23
CA ALA A 21 13.36 -16.37 12.93
C ALA A 21 13.49 -14.93 12.39
N GLY A 22 12.82 -13.93 12.99
CA GLY A 22 12.82 -12.56 12.44
C GLY A 22 12.87 -11.41 13.45
N TYR A 23 12.91 -11.70 14.75
CA TYR A 23 13.02 -10.67 15.79
C TYR A 23 14.19 -10.94 16.73
N ASP A 24 14.18 -12.09 17.39
CA ASP A 24 15.16 -12.45 18.43
C ASP A 24 15.14 -13.98 18.57
N ASP A 25 16.24 -14.64 18.19
CA ASP A 25 16.38 -16.10 18.19
C ASP A 25 16.27 -16.72 19.60
N THR A 26 16.48 -15.92 20.65
CA THR A 26 16.33 -16.31 22.05
C THR A 26 14.92 -16.07 22.60
N LEU A 27 14.00 -15.53 21.81
CA LEU A 27 12.67 -15.12 22.25
C LEU A 27 11.89 -16.28 22.85
N SER A 28 11.36 -16.10 24.06
CA SER A 28 10.43 -17.02 24.70
C SER A 28 9.17 -16.26 25.12
N ILE A 29 8.00 -16.80 24.79
CA ILE A 29 6.72 -16.12 25.04
C ILE A 29 6.21 -16.52 26.41
N GLY A 30 6.06 -15.55 27.31
CA GLY A 30 5.35 -15.75 28.58
C GLY A 30 3.85 -15.80 28.34
N ASN A 31 3.32 -14.76 27.68
CA ASN A 31 1.91 -14.57 27.43
C ASN A 31 1.67 -13.91 26.05
N TYR A 32 0.48 -14.10 25.47
CA TYR A 32 0.10 -13.47 24.21
C TYR A 32 -1.41 -13.23 24.13
N ASP A 33 -1.79 -12.17 23.44
CA ASP A 33 -3.19 -11.78 23.19
C ASP A 33 -3.41 -11.59 21.69
N ILE A 34 -4.47 -12.20 21.15
CA ILE A 34 -4.81 -12.13 19.73
C ILE A 34 -6.13 -11.40 19.56
N LYS A 35 -6.11 -10.36 18.74
CA LYS A 35 -7.30 -9.58 18.37
C LYS A 35 -7.39 -9.44 16.87
N THR A 36 -8.60 -9.33 16.33
CA THR A 36 -8.78 -8.91 14.94
C THR A 36 -8.25 -7.49 14.76
N ALA A 37 -7.40 -7.27 13.76
CA ALA A 37 -6.73 -5.98 13.55
C ALA A 37 -7.60 -4.93 12.83
N THR A 38 -8.65 -5.38 12.15
CA THR A 38 -9.49 -4.58 11.25
C THR A 38 -10.94 -4.59 11.69
N ALA A 39 -11.68 -3.52 11.34
CA ALA A 39 -13.11 -3.46 11.60
C ALA A 39 -13.86 -4.40 10.63
N LYS A 40 -15.09 -4.74 11.01
CA LYS A 40 -15.97 -5.57 10.19
C LYS A 40 -16.24 -4.87 8.85
N GLY A 41 -15.84 -5.49 7.75
CA GLY A 41 -16.03 -4.96 6.39
C GLY A 41 -14.74 -4.49 5.70
N ASP A 42 -13.65 -4.28 6.46
CA ASP A 42 -12.37 -3.83 5.90
C ASP A 42 -11.49 -5.00 5.38
N ASN A 43 -11.88 -6.25 5.64
CA ASN A 43 -11.14 -7.46 5.24
C ASN A 43 -11.57 -7.96 3.86
N TYR A 44 -11.24 -7.19 2.81
CA TYR A 44 -11.66 -7.53 1.45
C TYR A 44 -10.96 -8.77 0.88
N THR A 45 -9.70 -9.03 1.26
CA THR A 45 -8.85 -10.04 0.59
C THR A 45 -8.08 -10.97 1.55
N SER A 46 -7.95 -10.58 2.82
CA SER A 46 -7.16 -11.30 3.82
C SER A 46 -7.74 -11.08 5.21
N THR A 47 -7.48 -12.01 6.13
CA THR A 47 -7.71 -11.78 7.55
C THR A 47 -6.42 -11.30 8.20
N MET A 48 -6.54 -10.28 9.05
CA MET A 48 -5.42 -9.72 9.78
C MET A 48 -5.67 -9.78 11.28
N TYR A 49 -4.74 -10.38 12.02
CA TYR A 49 -4.73 -10.44 13.46
C TYR A 49 -3.61 -9.55 14.02
N ARG A 50 -3.92 -8.81 15.07
CA ARG A 50 -2.94 -8.15 15.93
C ARG A 50 -2.60 -9.10 17.06
N VAL A 51 -1.33 -9.38 17.24
CA VAL A 51 -0.82 -10.23 18.32
C VAL A 51 0.09 -9.40 19.20
N THR A 52 -0.34 -9.21 20.45
CA THR A 52 0.51 -8.63 21.50
C THR A 52 1.25 -9.77 22.18
N VAL A 53 2.57 -9.66 22.26
CA VAL A 53 3.46 -10.68 22.80
C VAL A 53 4.17 -10.13 24.02
N GLU A 54 4.07 -10.84 25.13
CA GLU A 54 4.83 -10.61 26.36
C GLU A 54 5.86 -11.73 26.48
N THR A 55 7.14 -11.35 26.40
CA THR A 55 8.24 -12.30 26.54
C THR A 55 8.47 -12.65 28.00
N THR A 56 9.09 -13.81 28.27
CA THR A 56 9.51 -14.20 29.63
C THR A 56 10.52 -13.24 30.25
N GLY A 57 11.21 -12.44 29.42
CA GLY A 57 12.10 -11.35 29.82
C GLY A 57 11.41 -10.00 30.05
N ASN A 58 10.07 -9.97 30.23
CA ASN A 58 9.26 -8.76 30.46
C ASN A 58 9.34 -7.69 29.36
N LYS A 59 9.72 -8.05 28.13
CA LYS A 59 9.53 -7.18 26.96
C LYS A 59 8.16 -7.43 26.35
N THR A 60 7.46 -6.35 26.03
CA THR A 60 6.16 -6.40 25.33
C THR A 60 6.25 -5.71 23.99
N PHE A 61 5.73 -6.36 22.94
CA PHE A 61 5.62 -5.78 21.60
C PHE A 61 4.39 -6.31 20.86
N SER A 62 4.06 -5.70 19.73
CA SER A 62 2.91 -6.08 18.91
C SER A 62 3.33 -6.33 17.47
N VAL A 63 2.73 -7.35 16.85
CA VAL A 63 2.87 -7.68 15.44
C VAL A 63 1.49 -7.84 14.79
N LEU A 64 1.45 -7.64 13.48
CA LEU A 64 0.29 -7.95 12.65
C LEU A 64 0.60 -9.22 11.85
N ILE A 65 -0.33 -10.17 11.88
CA ILE A 65 -0.26 -11.41 11.10
C ILE A 65 -1.39 -11.33 10.07
N LYS A 66 -0.99 -11.23 8.80
CA LYS A 66 -1.90 -11.19 7.65
C LYS A 66 -1.80 -12.51 6.93
N TYR A 67 -2.92 -13.17 6.70
CA TYR A 67 -2.96 -14.40 5.91
C TYR A 67 -4.12 -14.38 4.92
N LEU A 68 -3.91 -15.00 3.76
CA LEU A 68 -4.89 -15.06 2.68
C LEU A 68 -6.12 -15.87 3.11
N LEU A 69 -7.30 -15.37 2.76
CA LEU A 69 -8.56 -16.07 2.99
C LEU A 69 -8.72 -17.24 2.02
N GLU A 70 -9.07 -18.42 2.53
CA GLU A 70 -9.26 -19.64 1.73
C GLU A 70 -10.54 -19.64 0.88
N ALA A 71 -11.51 -18.74 1.07
CA ALA A 71 -12.79 -18.73 0.32
C ALA A 71 -13.48 -17.35 0.23
N GLY A 72 -14.12 -17.05 -0.92
CA GLY A 72 -15.05 -15.93 -1.13
C GLY A 72 -14.79 -15.14 -2.42
N LYS A 73 -15.81 -14.51 -3.02
CA LYS A 73 -15.73 -13.85 -4.35
C LYS A 73 -14.57 -12.85 -4.51
N SER A 74 -14.28 -12.05 -3.49
CA SER A 74 -13.15 -11.09 -3.50
C SER A 74 -11.79 -11.80 -3.36
N GLY A 75 -11.72 -12.87 -2.55
CA GLY A 75 -10.54 -13.72 -2.44
C GLY A 75 -10.29 -14.56 -3.70
N ASP A 76 -11.34 -14.93 -4.42
CA ASP A 76 -11.25 -15.68 -5.68
C ASP A 76 -10.76 -14.78 -6.83
N MET A 77 -11.22 -13.52 -6.90
CA MET A 77 -10.63 -12.54 -7.82
C MET A 77 -9.15 -12.29 -7.49
N LEU A 78 -8.77 -12.11 -6.23
CA LEU A 78 -7.36 -11.89 -5.89
C LEU A 78 -6.48 -13.13 -6.11
N ARG A 79 -7.03 -14.35 -5.99
CA ARG A 79 -6.31 -15.59 -6.32
C ARG A 79 -6.09 -15.78 -7.82
N GLN A 80 -6.95 -15.19 -8.64
CA GLN A 80 -6.74 -15.11 -10.09
C GLN A 80 -5.71 -14.02 -10.46
N SER A 81 -5.15 -13.31 -9.48
CA SER A 81 -4.17 -12.24 -9.65
C SER A 81 -2.86 -12.57 -8.94
N THR A 82 -1.77 -11.90 -9.30
CA THR A 82 -0.47 -12.05 -8.61
C THR A 82 -0.31 -11.07 -7.43
N ALA A 83 -1.38 -10.40 -6.99
CA ALA A 83 -1.31 -9.36 -5.94
C ALA A 83 -0.74 -9.87 -4.60
N HIS A 84 -1.04 -11.11 -4.23
CA HIS A 84 -0.48 -11.72 -3.03
C HIS A 84 1.03 -11.99 -3.16
N LEU A 85 1.50 -12.38 -4.35
CA LEU A 85 2.93 -12.55 -4.65
C LEU A 85 3.65 -11.20 -4.65
N ARG A 86 3.03 -10.17 -5.23
CA ARG A 86 3.54 -8.78 -5.19
C ARG A 86 3.72 -8.30 -3.76
N GLU A 87 2.68 -8.42 -2.94
CA GLU A 87 2.73 -7.96 -1.55
C GLU A 87 3.81 -8.71 -0.77
N ALA A 88 3.88 -10.04 -0.90
CA ALA A 88 4.91 -10.84 -0.27
C ALA A 88 6.31 -10.41 -0.70
N THR A 89 6.54 -10.24 -2.01
CA THR A 89 7.82 -9.79 -2.57
C THR A 89 8.19 -8.39 -2.08
N MET A 90 7.22 -7.47 -2.03
CA MET A 90 7.44 -6.13 -1.50
C MET A 90 7.90 -6.19 -0.06
N LEU A 91 7.14 -6.86 0.80
CA LEU A 91 7.37 -6.90 2.23
C LEU A 91 8.62 -7.68 2.64
N SER A 92 8.97 -8.76 1.93
CA SER A 92 10.10 -9.63 2.32
C SER A 92 11.39 -9.38 1.53
N VAL A 93 11.33 -8.72 0.37
CA VAL A 93 12.51 -8.50 -0.49
C VAL A 93 12.74 -7.01 -0.75
N MET A 94 11.74 -6.31 -1.30
CA MET A 94 11.95 -4.95 -1.78
C MET A 94 12.13 -3.94 -0.65
N LEU A 95 11.23 -3.93 0.35
CA LEU A 95 11.33 -2.99 1.47
C LEU A 95 12.62 -3.16 2.29
N PRO A 96 13.12 -4.38 2.58
CA PRO A 96 14.45 -4.57 3.16
C PRO A 96 15.58 -3.95 2.32
N LYS A 97 15.60 -4.19 1.01
CA LYS A 97 16.61 -3.61 0.10
C LYS A 97 16.52 -2.08 0.06
N MET A 98 15.32 -1.54 -0.05
CA MET A 98 15.09 -0.08 -0.02
C MET A 98 15.53 0.52 1.32
N THR A 99 15.30 -0.19 2.42
CA THR A 99 15.74 0.22 3.76
C THR A 99 17.25 0.27 3.86
N ALA A 100 17.95 -0.77 3.38
CA ALA A 100 19.42 -0.82 3.39
C ALA A 100 20.03 0.36 2.64
N LEU A 101 19.60 0.60 1.39
CA LEU A 101 20.06 1.75 0.59
C LEU A 101 19.87 3.08 1.31
N LEU A 102 18.71 3.29 1.94
CA LEU A 102 18.43 4.54 2.65
C LEU A 102 19.21 4.67 3.96
N GLN A 103 19.41 3.56 4.70
CA GLN A 103 20.14 3.56 5.96
C GLN A 103 21.61 3.89 5.78
N ASP A 104 22.21 3.42 4.68
CA ASP A 104 23.61 3.73 4.35
C ASP A 104 23.81 5.24 4.12
N ALA A 105 22.79 5.94 3.62
CA ALA A 105 22.85 7.37 3.35
C ALA A 105 22.30 8.26 4.47
N MET A 106 21.32 7.78 5.24
CA MET A 106 20.72 8.55 6.33
C MET A 106 20.05 7.69 7.41
N PRO A 107 20.14 8.10 8.70
CA PRO A 107 19.43 7.43 9.77
C PRO A 107 17.92 7.67 9.66
N GLY A 108 17.12 6.63 9.90
CA GLY A 108 15.67 6.78 9.99
C GLY A 108 14.89 5.47 9.86
N LYS A 109 13.59 5.54 10.19
CA LYS A 109 12.61 4.49 9.90
C LYS A 109 11.94 4.79 8.56
N PHE A 110 12.37 4.11 7.51
CA PHE A 110 11.84 4.32 6.16
C PHE A 110 10.65 3.43 5.86
N PHE A 111 10.65 2.18 6.31
CA PHE A 111 9.57 1.24 6.05
C PHE A 111 9.22 0.46 7.32
N PRO A 112 8.00 -0.10 7.40
CA PRO A 112 7.66 -1.05 8.45
C PRO A 112 8.53 -2.31 8.32
N ARG A 113 8.90 -2.95 9.43
CA ARG A 113 9.51 -4.29 9.35
C ARG A 113 8.45 -5.31 8.96
N SER A 114 8.83 -6.23 8.09
CA SER A 114 7.94 -7.30 7.64
C SER A 114 8.73 -8.49 7.14
N ARG A 115 8.07 -9.64 7.11
CA ARG A 115 8.60 -10.84 6.46
C ARG A 115 7.49 -11.75 5.97
N ASN A 116 7.88 -12.61 5.04
CA ASN A 116 7.11 -13.77 4.64
C ASN A 116 7.53 -14.95 5.52
N ASP A 117 6.59 -15.56 6.24
CA ASP A 117 6.87 -16.72 7.09
C ASP A 117 6.71 -18.03 6.32
N LYS A 118 5.59 -18.14 5.60
CA LYS A 118 5.25 -19.21 4.67
C LYS A 118 4.32 -18.64 3.61
N GLU A 119 4.17 -19.36 2.50
CA GLU A 119 3.30 -18.91 1.40
C GLU A 119 1.92 -18.49 1.91
N GLY A 120 1.56 -17.23 1.60
CA GLY A 120 0.29 -16.64 2.02
C GLY A 120 0.19 -16.19 3.48
N LEU A 121 1.28 -16.20 4.26
CA LEU A 121 1.34 -15.70 5.64
C LEU A 121 2.46 -14.67 5.83
N LEU A 122 2.04 -13.45 6.15
CA LEU A 122 2.91 -12.29 6.37
C LEU A 122 2.90 -11.90 7.84
N ILE A 123 4.09 -11.63 8.38
CA ILE A 123 4.27 -11.05 9.71
C ILE A 123 4.81 -9.64 9.51
N MET A 124 4.10 -8.66 10.07
CA MET A 124 4.38 -7.24 9.91
C MET A 124 4.48 -6.59 11.29
N GLU A 125 5.27 -5.53 11.39
CA GLU A 125 5.35 -4.70 12.58
C GLU A 125 4.05 -3.93 12.81
N ASP A 126 3.51 -3.99 14.03
CA ASP A 126 2.40 -3.13 14.39
C ASP A 126 2.91 -1.71 14.65
N LEU A 127 2.50 -0.77 13.81
CA LEU A 127 2.89 0.63 13.91
C LEU A 127 2.04 1.43 14.91
N SER A 128 0.94 0.84 15.39
CA SER A 128 0.00 1.51 16.31
C SER A 128 0.66 1.88 17.65
N PRO A 129 1.44 0.99 18.32
CA PRO A 129 2.21 1.35 19.51
C PRO A 129 3.26 2.44 19.27
N LEU A 130 3.70 2.63 18.02
CA LEU A 130 4.67 3.67 17.64
C LEU A 130 4.00 5.03 17.38
N GLY A 131 2.70 5.15 17.65
CA GLY A 131 1.91 6.39 17.50
C GLY A 131 1.50 6.70 16.07
N PHE A 132 1.71 5.77 15.13
CA PHE A 132 1.24 5.91 13.76
C PHE A 132 -0.25 5.60 13.67
N LYS A 133 -0.99 6.43 12.95
CA LYS A 133 -2.42 6.29 12.72
C LYS A 133 -2.81 6.79 11.33
N MET A 134 -3.90 6.26 10.81
CA MET A 134 -4.46 6.69 9.53
C MET A 134 -5.06 8.10 9.66
N ALA A 135 -4.90 8.91 8.62
CA ALA A 135 -5.59 10.20 8.54
C ALA A 135 -7.07 9.99 8.17
N LYS A 136 -7.93 10.94 8.53
CA LYS A 136 -9.37 10.84 8.21
C LYS A 136 -9.61 11.16 6.74
N ARG A 137 -9.91 10.16 5.93
CA ARG A 137 -10.13 10.33 4.48
C ARG A 137 -11.15 11.41 4.12
N GLN A 138 -12.23 11.55 4.89
CA GLN A 138 -13.28 12.54 4.64
C GLN A 138 -12.81 13.98 4.83
N LYS A 139 -11.70 14.19 5.55
CA LYS A 139 -11.11 15.52 5.73
C LYS A 139 -10.11 15.88 4.63
N GLY A 140 -9.60 14.88 3.89
CA GLY A 140 -8.43 15.06 3.02
C GLY A 140 -7.15 15.37 3.79
N LEU A 141 -6.05 15.46 3.05
CA LEU A 141 -4.72 15.78 3.53
C LEU A 141 -4.39 17.26 3.27
N ASP A 142 -3.94 17.97 4.31
CA ASP A 142 -3.40 19.32 4.16
C ASP A 142 -2.02 19.31 3.49
N LEU A 143 -1.48 20.51 3.24
CA LEU A 143 -0.20 20.68 2.56
C LEU A 143 0.96 19.99 3.32
N SER A 144 0.99 20.07 4.64
CA SER A 144 2.05 19.47 5.46
C SER A 144 2.08 17.94 5.33
N HIS A 145 0.89 17.31 5.31
CA HIS A 145 0.77 15.88 5.03
C HIS A 145 1.24 15.55 3.61
N CYS A 146 0.75 16.29 2.60
CA CYS A 146 1.08 16.03 1.20
C CYS A 146 2.58 16.16 0.93
N LEU A 147 3.26 17.14 1.54
CA LEU A 147 4.70 17.32 1.43
C LEU A 147 5.47 16.12 2.01
N LEU A 148 5.01 15.53 3.11
CA LEU A 148 5.60 14.31 3.66
C LEU A 148 5.41 13.11 2.73
N VAL A 149 4.22 12.98 2.14
CA VAL A 149 3.93 11.92 1.16
C VAL A 149 4.83 12.05 -0.07
N MET A 150 4.93 13.24 -0.68
CA MET A 150 5.78 13.45 -1.86
C MET A 150 7.24 13.16 -1.58
N ARG A 151 7.77 13.57 -0.41
CA ARG A 151 9.13 13.22 0.00
C ARG A 151 9.30 11.71 0.20
N LYS A 152 8.32 11.04 0.79
CA LYS A 152 8.37 9.58 1.00
C LYS A 152 8.34 8.83 -0.34
N LEU A 153 7.45 9.26 -1.22
CA LEU A 153 7.27 8.69 -2.56
C LEU A 153 8.52 8.86 -3.42
N GLY A 154 9.12 10.06 -3.43
CA GLY A 154 10.37 10.29 -4.15
C GLY A 154 11.50 9.37 -3.70
N ARG A 155 11.61 9.10 -2.39
CA ARG A 155 12.57 8.11 -1.87
C ARG A 155 12.25 6.69 -2.34
N PHE A 156 10.98 6.29 -2.21
CA PHE A 156 10.50 4.97 -2.62
C PHE A 156 10.78 4.71 -4.11
N HIS A 157 10.39 5.65 -4.98
CA HIS A 157 10.67 5.60 -6.41
C HIS A 157 12.18 5.58 -6.71
N ALA A 158 12.99 6.45 -6.11
CA ALA A 158 14.43 6.46 -6.33
C ALA A 158 15.09 5.13 -5.95
N THR A 159 14.78 4.58 -4.77
CA THR A 159 15.31 3.28 -4.34
C THR A 159 14.88 2.15 -5.26
N SER A 160 13.67 2.21 -5.83
CA SER A 160 13.20 1.18 -6.76
C SER A 160 14.00 1.15 -8.06
N VAL A 161 14.41 2.32 -8.56
CA VAL A 161 15.22 2.42 -9.79
C VAL A 161 16.61 1.83 -9.55
N LEU A 162 17.23 2.15 -8.43
CA LEU A 162 18.55 1.61 -8.05
C LEU A 162 18.51 0.09 -7.87
N ILE A 163 17.47 -0.43 -7.20
CA ILE A 163 17.30 -1.89 -7.05
C ILE A 163 17.11 -2.55 -8.42
N HIS A 164 16.30 -1.99 -9.31
CA HIS A 164 16.13 -2.55 -10.66
C HIS A 164 17.44 -2.58 -11.46
N GLN A 165 18.29 -1.57 -11.31
CA GLN A 165 19.61 -1.53 -11.98
C GLN A 165 20.58 -2.58 -11.45
N GLN A 166 20.52 -2.87 -10.14
CA GLN A 166 21.42 -3.82 -9.47
C GLN A 166 20.92 -5.26 -9.52
N ASP A 167 19.61 -5.45 -9.46
CA ASP A 167 18.91 -6.73 -9.38
C ASP A 167 17.56 -6.64 -10.10
N PRO A 168 17.55 -6.70 -11.45
CA PRO A 168 16.33 -6.64 -12.24
C PRO A 168 15.41 -7.85 -11.99
N ASP A 169 15.96 -9.01 -11.61
CA ASP A 169 15.19 -10.24 -11.36
C ASP A 169 14.24 -10.07 -10.16
N SER A 170 14.62 -9.24 -9.18
CA SER A 170 13.72 -8.88 -8.09
C SER A 170 12.44 -8.16 -8.52
N MET A 171 12.36 -7.70 -9.78
CA MET A 171 11.16 -7.08 -10.36
C MET A 171 10.21 -8.06 -11.06
N ALA A 172 10.47 -9.37 -11.05
CA ALA A 172 9.69 -10.35 -11.80
C ALA A 172 8.18 -10.32 -11.49
N ASN A 173 7.81 -10.14 -10.22
CA ASN A 173 6.40 -10.11 -9.79
C ASN A 173 5.69 -8.77 -10.06
N PHE A 174 6.41 -7.73 -10.52
CA PHE A 174 5.85 -6.38 -10.72
C PHE A 174 5.67 -6.02 -12.21
N GLN A 175 5.89 -6.97 -13.12
CA GLN A 175 5.80 -6.77 -14.57
C GLN A 175 4.38 -6.63 -15.11
N THR A 176 3.40 -7.06 -14.32
CA THR A 176 1.98 -6.98 -14.65
C THR A 176 1.22 -6.25 -13.54
N ASN A 177 -0.05 -5.92 -13.77
CA ASN A 177 -0.92 -5.27 -12.79
C ASN A 177 -2.36 -5.84 -12.86
N LEU A 178 -3.20 -5.44 -11.90
CA LEU A 178 -4.60 -5.89 -11.79
C LEU A 178 -5.39 -5.81 -13.12
N PHE A 179 -5.22 -4.72 -13.87
CA PHE A 179 -5.96 -4.46 -15.11
C PHE A 179 -5.43 -5.25 -16.31
N ILE A 180 -4.18 -5.70 -16.26
CA ILE A 180 -3.59 -6.60 -17.26
C ILE A 180 -3.99 -8.05 -16.97
N GLU A 181 -4.01 -8.45 -15.69
CA GLU A 181 -4.32 -9.82 -15.26
C GLU A 181 -5.80 -10.16 -15.42
N HIS A 182 -6.69 -9.26 -15.04
CA HIS A 182 -8.14 -9.51 -15.10
C HIS A 182 -8.75 -9.10 -16.43
N ASN A 183 -8.38 -9.84 -17.48
CA ASN A 183 -8.92 -9.64 -18.82
C ASN A 183 -10.20 -10.44 -19.09
N ASN A 184 -11.16 -10.43 -18.16
CA ASN A 184 -12.45 -11.09 -18.36
C ASN A 184 -13.62 -10.11 -18.44
N GLY A 185 -14.68 -10.50 -19.14
CA GLY A 185 -15.84 -9.64 -19.38
C GLY A 185 -16.58 -9.22 -18.10
N ASN A 186 -16.48 -9.98 -17.01
CA ASN A 186 -17.14 -9.63 -15.74
C ASN A 186 -16.42 -8.47 -15.04
N PHE A 187 -15.09 -8.49 -15.01
CA PHE A 187 -14.27 -7.40 -14.49
C PHE A 187 -14.51 -6.10 -15.28
N SER A 188 -14.55 -6.21 -16.62
CA SER A 188 -14.87 -5.07 -17.49
C SER A 188 -16.28 -4.51 -17.24
N LYS A 189 -17.29 -5.38 -17.11
CA LYS A 189 -18.67 -4.96 -16.79
C LYS A 189 -18.78 -4.29 -15.43
N LEU A 190 -18.02 -4.74 -14.43
CA LEU A 190 -17.99 -4.13 -13.10
C LEU A 190 -17.53 -2.67 -13.17
N PHE A 191 -16.35 -2.42 -13.75
CA PHE A 191 -15.81 -1.05 -13.88
C PHE A 191 -16.68 -0.17 -14.77
N ALA A 192 -17.20 -0.70 -15.88
CA ALA A 192 -18.13 0.03 -16.72
C ALA A 192 -19.42 0.41 -15.96
N GLY A 193 -19.96 -0.51 -15.17
CA GLY A 193 -21.13 -0.26 -14.31
C GLY A 193 -20.89 0.83 -13.27
N LEU A 194 -19.72 0.82 -12.61
CA LEU A 194 -19.33 1.87 -11.66
C LEU A 194 -19.31 3.26 -12.30
N LEU A 195 -18.72 3.39 -13.50
CA LEU A 195 -18.69 4.66 -14.21
C LEU A 195 -20.07 5.09 -14.72
N ARG A 196 -20.90 4.15 -15.20
CA ARG A 196 -22.27 4.47 -15.63
C ARG A 196 -23.12 4.98 -14.45
N ASN A 197 -23.05 4.32 -13.30
CA ASN A 197 -23.73 4.80 -12.09
C ASN A 197 -23.24 6.19 -11.67
N ALA A 198 -21.93 6.44 -11.74
CA ALA A 198 -21.38 7.77 -11.47
C ALA A 198 -21.88 8.81 -12.48
N ALA A 199 -22.01 8.44 -13.76
CA ALA A 199 -22.53 9.33 -14.79
C ALA A 199 -24.01 9.67 -14.57
N ASP A 200 -24.82 8.68 -14.17
CA ASP A 200 -26.24 8.87 -13.86
C ASP A 200 -26.41 9.82 -12.67
N GLU A 201 -25.58 9.69 -11.64
CA GLU A 201 -25.56 10.63 -10.51
C GLU A 201 -25.13 12.04 -10.96
N VAL A 202 -24.03 12.16 -11.71
CA VAL A 202 -23.52 13.46 -12.21
C VAL A 202 -24.53 14.19 -13.09
N GLU A 203 -25.37 13.46 -13.84
CA GLU A 203 -26.44 14.04 -14.65
C GLU A 203 -27.49 14.78 -13.80
N THR A 204 -27.68 14.38 -12.54
CA THR A 204 -28.59 15.04 -11.60
C THR A 204 -28.04 16.33 -11.02
N TRP A 205 -26.73 16.60 -11.16
CA TRP A 205 -26.07 17.76 -10.57
C TRP A 205 -26.07 18.93 -11.57
N PRO A 206 -26.81 20.03 -11.31
CA PRO A 206 -26.94 21.13 -12.27
C PRO A 206 -25.61 21.70 -12.75
N GLU A 207 -24.61 21.80 -11.88
CA GLU A 207 -23.29 22.38 -12.15
C GLU A 207 -22.39 21.47 -13.00
N SER A 208 -22.68 20.17 -13.06
CA SER A 208 -21.80 19.14 -13.65
C SER A 208 -22.48 18.21 -14.66
N SER A 209 -23.79 18.34 -14.87
CA SER A 209 -24.60 17.47 -15.74
C SER A 209 -24.03 17.31 -17.15
N GLN A 210 -23.43 18.38 -17.70
CA GLN A 210 -22.76 18.37 -19.01
C GLN A 210 -21.64 17.31 -19.14
N TYR A 211 -21.06 16.85 -18.03
CA TYR A 211 -19.99 15.85 -18.03
C TYR A 211 -20.49 14.41 -18.03
N ALA A 212 -21.78 14.15 -17.73
CA ALA A 212 -22.34 12.81 -17.64
C ALA A 212 -22.12 12.01 -18.94
N GLY A 213 -22.38 12.63 -20.10
CA GLY A 213 -22.14 12.01 -21.41
C GLY A 213 -20.67 11.59 -21.62
N LYS A 214 -19.72 12.41 -21.16
CA LYS A 214 -18.28 12.09 -21.24
C LYS A 214 -17.92 10.91 -20.34
N ILE A 215 -18.48 10.83 -19.13
CA ILE A 215 -18.26 9.71 -18.20
C ILE A 215 -18.83 8.41 -18.79
N ARG A 216 -20.04 8.44 -19.37
CA ARG A 216 -20.63 7.27 -20.05
C ARG A 216 -19.77 6.80 -21.22
N ALA A 217 -19.23 7.73 -22.02
CA ALA A 217 -18.33 7.38 -23.12
C ALA A 217 -17.06 6.66 -22.63
N TYR A 218 -16.47 7.08 -21.50
CA TYR A 218 -15.34 6.36 -20.92
C TYR A 218 -15.70 4.98 -20.38
N ALA A 219 -16.93 4.79 -19.89
CA ALA A 219 -17.38 3.50 -19.36
C ALA A 219 -17.32 2.37 -20.40
N GLU A 220 -17.42 2.70 -21.69
CA GLU A 220 -17.41 1.71 -22.78
C GLU A 220 -16.04 1.01 -22.97
N ASP A 221 -14.93 1.68 -22.65
CA ASP A 221 -13.56 1.10 -22.75
C ASP A 221 -12.70 1.42 -21.50
N ILE A 222 -13.31 1.54 -20.32
CA ILE A 222 -12.56 1.97 -19.13
C ILE A 222 -11.43 0.99 -18.78
N VAL A 223 -11.66 -0.32 -18.86
CA VAL A 223 -10.60 -1.31 -18.57
C VAL A 223 -9.53 -1.31 -19.65
N GLY A 224 -9.88 -1.14 -20.92
CA GLY A 224 -8.88 -0.99 -21.99
C GLY A 224 -8.05 0.28 -21.81
N CYS A 225 -8.67 1.38 -21.38
CA CYS A 225 -7.98 2.62 -21.03
C CYS A 225 -7.01 2.41 -19.86
N LEU A 226 -7.49 1.85 -18.75
CA LEU A 226 -6.67 1.54 -17.57
C LEU A 226 -5.49 0.62 -17.92
N ARG A 227 -5.72 -0.39 -18.76
CA ARG A 227 -4.66 -1.29 -19.25
C ARG A 227 -3.59 -0.53 -20.04
N ARG A 228 -3.98 0.40 -20.92
CA ARG A 228 -3.02 1.21 -21.71
C ARG A 228 -2.21 2.15 -20.82
N VAL A 229 -2.85 2.86 -19.89
CA VAL A 229 -2.15 3.86 -19.07
C VAL A 229 -1.31 3.24 -17.95
N THR A 230 -1.62 2.01 -17.52
CA THR A 230 -0.85 1.29 -16.48
C THR A 230 0.18 0.31 -17.06
N ALA A 231 0.24 0.18 -18.38
CA ALA A 231 1.25 -0.65 -19.03
C ALA A 231 2.64 -0.06 -18.85
N ARG A 232 3.63 -0.95 -18.66
CA ARG A 232 5.05 -0.60 -18.68
C ARG A 232 5.43 -0.17 -20.09
N ASP A 233 6.17 0.93 -20.19
CA ASP A 233 6.82 1.39 -21.42
C ASP A 233 8.33 1.39 -21.19
N ASP A 234 9.02 0.39 -21.76
CA ASP A 234 10.47 0.22 -21.60
C ASP A 234 11.31 1.37 -22.17
N SER A 235 10.73 2.20 -23.05
CA SER A 235 11.41 3.39 -23.58
C SER A 235 11.32 4.59 -22.64
N ALA A 236 10.46 4.53 -21.62
CA ALA A 236 10.20 5.59 -20.66
C ALA A 236 10.89 5.35 -19.30
N PHE A 237 10.86 6.37 -18.45
CA PHE A 237 11.34 6.27 -17.08
C PHE A 237 10.33 5.54 -16.20
N ASN A 238 10.68 4.35 -15.73
CA ASN A 238 9.84 3.50 -14.90
C ASN A 238 10.35 3.40 -13.46
N VAL A 239 9.41 3.29 -12.54
CA VAL A 239 9.64 3.09 -11.11
C VAL A 239 8.76 1.95 -10.62
N LEU A 240 9.09 1.37 -9.47
CA LEU A 240 8.12 0.55 -8.77
C LEU A 240 7.11 1.47 -8.09
N ASN A 241 5.87 1.46 -8.55
CA ASN A 241 4.78 2.20 -7.94
C ASN A 241 4.24 1.46 -6.73
N HIS A 242 3.69 2.20 -5.77
CA HIS A 242 2.85 1.63 -4.72
C HIS A 242 1.57 1.04 -5.33
N GLY A 243 1.00 1.71 -6.34
CA GLY A 243 -0.15 1.25 -7.13
C GLY A 243 -1.49 1.49 -6.47
N ASP A 244 -1.54 1.57 -5.13
CA ASP A 244 -2.72 2.01 -4.36
C ASP A 244 -2.40 3.19 -3.44
N LEU A 245 -1.89 4.30 -4.01
CA LEU A 245 -1.35 5.41 -3.23
C LEU A 245 -2.41 6.43 -2.81
N TRP A 246 -3.22 6.07 -1.80
CA TRP A 246 -4.24 6.95 -1.22
C TRP A 246 -4.19 6.99 0.30
N VAL A 247 -4.91 7.94 0.90
CA VAL A 247 -4.86 8.27 2.35
C VAL A 247 -5.06 7.06 3.28
N ASN A 248 -5.84 6.06 2.87
CA ASN A 248 -6.08 4.87 3.69
C ASN A 248 -4.85 3.94 3.77
N ASN A 249 -3.91 4.05 2.84
CA ASN A 249 -2.67 3.29 2.81
C ASN A 249 -1.48 4.09 3.37
N MET A 250 -1.79 5.13 4.16
CA MET A 250 -0.81 6.02 4.76
C MET A 250 -1.05 6.14 6.26
N LEU A 251 -0.03 5.80 7.04
CA LEU A 251 -0.04 6.01 8.47
C LEU A 251 0.88 7.18 8.82
N PHE A 252 0.35 8.13 9.60
CA PHE A 252 1.04 9.33 10.03
C PHE A 252 1.28 9.30 11.55
N ARG A 253 2.43 9.83 11.96
CA ARG A 253 2.72 10.15 13.35
C ARG A 253 2.77 11.67 13.51
N TYR A 254 2.22 12.14 14.61
CA TYR A 254 1.98 13.56 14.85
C TYR A 254 2.78 14.06 16.04
N SER A 255 3.21 15.31 15.96
CA SER A 255 3.78 16.06 17.07
C SER A 255 2.75 16.27 18.19
N LYS A 256 3.21 16.77 19.34
CA LYS A 256 2.32 17.24 20.41
C LYS A 256 1.39 18.38 19.99
N THR A 257 1.77 19.14 18.95
CA THR A 257 0.95 20.22 18.38
C THR A 257 0.01 19.75 17.27
N GLY A 258 -0.03 18.45 16.99
CA GLY A 258 -0.92 17.85 15.99
C GLY A 258 -0.43 17.99 14.54
N GLN A 259 0.80 18.42 14.32
CA GLN A 259 1.41 18.48 12.99
C GLN A 259 1.99 17.12 12.59
N PRO A 260 1.85 16.67 11.32
CA PRO A 260 2.43 15.41 10.90
C PRO A 260 3.96 15.54 10.86
N GLU A 261 4.67 14.61 11.50
CA GLU A 261 6.14 14.61 11.58
C GLU A 261 6.77 13.45 10.79
N SER A 262 6.05 12.35 10.65
CA SER A 262 6.53 11.15 9.96
C SER A 262 5.37 10.40 9.34
N MET A 263 5.66 9.65 8.27
CA MET A 263 4.67 8.83 7.59
C MET A 263 5.28 7.51 7.07
N LEU A 264 4.46 6.46 7.04
CA LEU A 264 4.79 5.15 6.46
C LEU A 264 3.67 4.69 5.52
N PHE A 265 4.05 4.15 4.36
CA PHE A 265 3.13 3.47 3.47
C PHE A 265 2.84 2.06 4.01
N VAL A 266 1.62 1.58 3.77
CA VAL A 266 1.15 0.23 4.10
C VAL A 266 0.31 -0.30 2.94
N ASP A 267 0.10 -1.61 2.90
CA ASP A 267 -0.68 -2.30 1.87
C ASP A 267 -0.09 -2.18 0.44
N TYR A 268 0.83 -3.10 0.14
CA TYR A 268 1.61 -3.10 -1.10
C TYR A 268 1.08 -4.10 -2.14
N GLN A 269 -0.23 -4.38 -2.13
CA GLN A 269 -0.85 -5.41 -2.98
C GLN A 269 -0.88 -5.08 -4.47
N LEU A 270 -0.94 -3.79 -4.82
CA LEU A 270 -1.12 -3.33 -6.20
C LEU A 270 0.16 -2.78 -6.84
N CYS A 271 1.33 -3.03 -6.25
CA CYS A 271 2.59 -2.52 -6.78
C CYS A 271 2.86 -3.00 -8.21
N ASN A 272 3.32 -2.10 -9.08
CA ASN A 272 3.66 -2.40 -10.46
C ASN A 272 4.83 -1.54 -10.94
N TYR A 273 5.68 -2.11 -11.80
CA TYR A 273 6.81 -1.40 -12.39
C TYR A 273 6.38 -0.70 -13.67
N ALA A 274 6.17 0.62 -13.59
CA ALA A 274 5.60 1.43 -14.67
C ALA A 274 5.91 2.93 -14.45
N SER A 275 5.25 3.81 -15.19
CA SER A 275 5.40 5.27 -15.04
C SER A 275 5.14 5.74 -13.59
N PRO A 276 5.98 6.64 -13.03
CA PRO A 276 5.74 7.24 -11.71
C PRO A 276 4.46 8.09 -11.65
N ALA A 277 3.92 8.46 -12.82
CA ALA A 277 2.69 9.24 -12.90
C ALA A 277 1.48 8.51 -12.31
N LEU A 278 1.51 7.18 -12.23
CA LEU A 278 0.40 6.38 -11.67
C LEU A 278 0.17 6.72 -10.20
N ASP A 279 1.20 6.61 -9.37
CA ASP A 279 1.14 6.96 -7.95
C ASP A 279 0.80 8.44 -7.75
N LEU A 280 1.41 9.33 -8.55
CA LEU A 280 1.20 10.78 -8.45
C LEU A 280 -0.25 11.15 -8.78
N GLN A 281 -0.78 10.69 -9.91
CA GLN A 281 -2.15 11.00 -10.32
C GLN A 281 -3.16 10.41 -9.35
N TYR A 282 -2.95 9.17 -8.88
CA TYR A 282 -3.86 8.55 -7.94
C TYR A 282 -3.88 9.32 -6.60
N PHE A 283 -2.71 9.63 -6.05
CA PHE A 283 -2.63 10.41 -4.82
C PHE A 283 -3.31 11.78 -4.96
N MET A 284 -2.95 12.54 -5.99
CA MET A 284 -3.41 13.92 -6.16
C MET A 284 -4.92 14.04 -6.34
N ASN A 285 -5.56 13.03 -6.94
CA ASN A 285 -7.00 13.05 -7.18
C ASN A 285 -7.84 12.48 -6.02
N THR A 286 -7.22 11.85 -5.02
CA THR A 286 -7.99 11.10 -3.99
C THR A 286 -7.70 11.50 -2.55
N SER A 287 -6.55 12.13 -2.28
CA SER A 287 -6.06 12.29 -0.91
C SER A 287 -5.91 13.73 -0.44
N PRO A 288 -5.34 14.68 -1.20
CA PRO A 288 -5.30 16.09 -0.80
C PRO A 288 -6.70 16.69 -0.60
N THR A 289 -6.79 17.72 0.23
CA THR A 289 -7.97 18.60 0.20
C THR A 289 -8.10 19.28 -1.16
N ASP A 290 -9.31 19.68 -1.55
CA ASP A 290 -9.52 20.43 -2.79
C ASP A 290 -8.64 21.69 -2.84
N ASP A 291 -8.46 22.34 -1.68
CA ASP A 291 -7.60 23.52 -1.54
C ASP A 291 -6.16 23.25 -1.95
N VAL A 292 -5.59 22.17 -1.43
CA VAL A 292 -4.22 21.75 -1.73
C VAL A 292 -4.13 21.30 -3.19
N ARG A 293 -5.09 20.52 -3.68
CA ARG A 293 -5.12 20.08 -5.08
C ARG A 293 -5.17 21.26 -6.04
N MET A 294 -5.99 22.28 -5.78
CA MET A 294 -6.14 23.42 -6.69
C MET A 294 -4.94 24.37 -6.65
N ARG A 295 -4.31 24.59 -5.49
CA ARG A 295 -3.28 25.63 -5.33
C ARG A 295 -1.84 25.13 -5.28
N HIS A 296 -1.63 23.86 -4.95
CA HIS A 296 -0.29 23.35 -4.62
C HIS A 296 0.12 22.12 -5.44
N THR A 297 -0.63 21.74 -6.48
CA THR A 297 -0.30 20.58 -7.31
C THR A 297 1.11 20.67 -7.88
N ASP A 298 1.46 21.78 -8.52
CA ASP A 298 2.79 21.95 -9.13
C ASP A 298 3.90 21.90 -8.08
N THR A 299 3.68 22.53 -6.91
CA THR A 299 4.63 22.46 -5.78
C THR A 299 4.84 21.02 -5.31
N LEU A 300 3.76 20.24 -5.19
CA LEU A 300 3.84 18.86 -4.73
C LEU A 300 4.57 17.97 -5.75
N LEU A 301 4.25 18.12 -7.04
CA LEU A 301 4.94 17.40 -8.12
C LEU A 301 6.44 17.75 -8.15
N GLN A 302 6.77 19.02 -8.00
CA GLN A 302 8.16 19.48 -7.94
C GLN A 302 8.91 18.87 -6.75
N VAL A 303 8.29 18.84 -5.56
CA VAL A 303 8.91 18.23 -4.36
C VAL A 303 9.15 16.74 -4.56
N GLY A 304 8.18 16.01 -5.12
CA GLY A 304 8.33 14.59 -5.43
C GLY A 304 9.48 14.32 -6.40
N GLN A 305 9.52 15.07 -7.51
CA GLN A 305 10.56 14.97 -8.54
C GLN A 305 11.96 15.32 -8.00
N GLN A 306 12.07 16.41 -7.24
CA GLN A 306 13.34 16.82 -6.63
C GLN A 306 13.86 15.77 -5.67
N GLN A 307 12.97 15.20 -4.83
CA GLN A 307 13.36 14.17 -3.89
C GLN A 307 13.82 12.88 -4.60
N LEU A 308 13.13 12.49 -5.67
CA LEU A 308 13.53 11.35 -6.51
C LEU A 308 14.91 11.58 -7.10
N THR A 309 15.11 12.71 -7.78
CA THR A 309 16.36 13.04 -8.47
C THR A 309 17.54 13.11 -7.49
N LYS A 310 17.33 13.79 -6.35
CA LYS A 310 18.33 13.91 -5.30
C LYS A 310 18.75 12.55 -4.76
N ASN A 311 17.80 11.68 -4.44
CA ASN A 311 18.11 10.37 -3.88
C ASN A 311 18.73 9.44 -4.91
N TYR A 312 18.27 9.46 -6.16
CA TYR A 312 18.88 8.67 -7.22
C TYR A 312 20.35 9.05 -7.47
N SER A 313 20.74 10.31 -7.21
CA SER A 313 22.12 10.77 -7.42
C SER A 313 23.02 10.60 -6.20
N GLN A 314 22.45 10.37 -5.01
CA GLN A 314 23.17 10.36 -3.73
C GLN A 314 23.28 8.97 -3.09
N LEU A 315 22.40 8.05 -3.50
CA LEU A 315 22.40 6.64 -3.11
C LEU A 315 23.13 5.84 -4.19
#